data_AF-A0A962GCI9-F1
#
_entry.id   AF-A0A962GCI9-F1
#
_cell.length_a   1.000
_cell.length_b   1.000
_cell.length_c   1.000
_cell.angle_alpha   90.00
_cell.angle_beta   90.00
_cell.angle_gamma   90.00
#
_symmetry.space_group_name_H-M   'P 1'
#
loop_
_entity.id
_entity.type
_entity.pdbx_description
1 polymer ?
#
loop_
_entity_poly.entity_id
_entity_poly.type
_entity_poly.pdbx_seq_one_letter_code
_entity_poly.pdbx_strand_id
1 'polypeptide(L)'
;MKNAASTLMTLCLMASGLAMADTVTIPKPVPYADDALIAGKIKKECDIQDQLAQFIAEYGREDHQLDVRFANSVAVDAAGLVLDIHIKDAVSEG
;
A
#
# COMPACT_ATOMS: atom_id res chain seq x y z
N MET A 1 4.24 58.85 31.68
CA MET A 1 3.75 57.82 32.64
C MET A 1 2.46 57.25 32.10
N LYS A 2 2.35 55.91 32.02
CA LYS A 2 1.10 55.12 31.91
C LYS A 2 0.41 55.20 30.52
N ASN A 3 0.25 54.14 29.72
CA ASN A 3 -0.05 52.75 30.05
C ASN A 3 0.62 51.75 29.09
N ALA A 4 1.00 50.63 29.70
CA ALA A 4 1.76 49.54 29.12
C ALA A 4 0.94 48.75 28.09
N ALA A 5 1.59 48.50 26.96
CA ALA A 5 1.29 47.41 26.07
C ALA A 5 1.55 46.07 26.78
N SER A 6 0.63 45.13 26.68
CA SER A 6 0.97 43.70 26.70
C SER A 6 -0.17 42.91 26.08
N THR A 7 -0.01 42.76 24.78
CA THR A 7 -0.88 42.12 23.82
C THR A 7 -0.88 40.61 24.04
N LEU A 8 -2.08 40.08 24.25
CA LEU A 8 -2.61 38.81 23.74
C LEU A 8 -1.66 37.60 23.70
N MET A 9 -1.78 36.76 24.73
CA MET A 9 -1.33 35.37 24.73
C MET A 9 -2.12 34.58 23.67
N THR A 10 -1.55 34.44 22.48
CA THR A 10 -2.11 33.60 21.40
C THR A 10 -1.48 32.22 21.50
N LEU A 11 -2.24 31.28 22.04
CA LEU A 11 -1.94 29.86 22.09
C LEU A 11 -1.98 29.30 20.65
N CYS A 12 -0.82 29.17 20.00
CA CYS A 12 -0.70 28.37 18.77
C CYS A 12 -1.02 26.91 19.12
N LEU A 13 -2.28 26.50 18.91
CA LEU A 13 -2.63 25.10 18.85
C LEU A 13 -1.81 24.46 17.72
N MET A 14 -0.99 23.50 18.09
CA MET A 14 -0.35 22.57 17.18
C MET A 14 -1.44 21.89 16.36
N ALA A 15 -1.69 22.38 15.16
CA ALA A 15 -2.36 21.63 14.12
C ALA A 15 -1.37 20.57 13.62
N SER A 16 -1.08 19.58 14.46
CA SER A 16 -0.58 18.29 13.98
C SER A 16 -1.71 17.73 13.14
N GLY A 17 -1.67 18.03 11.83
CA GLY A 17 -2.49 17.34 10.85
C GLY A 17 -2.37 15.85 11.14
N LEU A 18 -3.49 15.20 11.38
CA LEU A 18 -3.57 13.76 11.38
C LEU A 18 -3.10 13.33 9.99
N ALA A 19 -1.82 12.99 9.87
CA ALA A 19 -1.30 12.31 8.70
C ALA A 19 -1.98 10.94 8.69
N MET A 20 -3.17 10.89 8.08
CA MET A 20 -3.81 9.64 7.73
C MET A 20 -2.87 9.01 6.70
N ALA A 21 -2.34 7.84 7.03
CA ALA A 21 -1.55 7.04 6.10
C ALA A 21 -2.26 6.99 4.74
N ASP A 22 -1.55 7.38 3.67
CA ASP A 22 -2.13 7.35 2.33
C ASP A 22 -2.53 5.91 2.02
N THR A 23 -3.80 5.71 1.66
CA THR A 23 -4.34 4.39 1.38
C THR A 23 -4.23 4.11 -0.11
N VAL A 24 -3.62 2.96 -0.45
CA VAL A 24 -3.52 2.49 -1.83
C VAL A 24 -4.31 1.19 -1.97
N THR A 25 -5.25 1.16 -2.90
CA THR A 25 -6.00 -0.07 -3.22
C THR A 25 -5.38 -0.75 -4.43
N ILE A 26 -5.07 -2.04 -4.28
CA ILE A 26 -4.41 -2.83 -5.32
C ILE A 26 -5.14 -4.17 -5.50
N PRO A 27 -5.13 -4.77 -6.70
CA PRO A 27 -5.58 -6.14 -6.85
C PRO A 27 -4.62 -7.05 -6.08
N LYS A 28 -5.14 -8.11 -5.46
CA LYS A 28 -4.27 -9.12 -4.84
C LYS A 28 -3.38 -9.74 -5.93
N PRO A 29 -2.05 -9.59 -5.85
CA PRO A 29 -1.18 -10.08 -6.91
C PRO A 29 -1.18 -11.61 -6.93
N VAL A 30 -1.27 -12.16 -8.14
CA VAL A 30 -1.01 -13.58 -8.42
C VAL A 30 0.44 -13.67 -8.87
N PRO A 31 1.28 -14.54 -8.29
CA PRO A 31 2.74 -14.53 -8.48
C PRO A 31 3.19 -15.05 -9.87
N TYR A 32 2.28 -15.47 -10.73
CA TYR A 32 2.56 -15.98 -12.07
C TYR A 32 1.36 -15.76 -12.99
N ALA A 33 1.60 -15.73 -14.31
CA ALA A 33 0.55 -15.67 -15.32
C ALA A 33 -0.24 -16.99 -15.42
N ASP A 34 -1.46 -16.93 -15.95
CA ASP A 34 -2.33 -18.11 -16.11
C ASP A 34 -1.71 -19.21 -16.99
N ASP A 35 -0.94 -18.80 -18.00
CA ASP A 35 -0.24 -19.66 -18.97
C ASP A 35 1.25 -19.89 -18.63
N ALA A 36 1.69 -19.42 -17.47
CA ALA A 36 3.08 -19.55 -17.03
C ALA A 36 3.52 -21.03 -16.90
N LEU A 37 4.71 -21.33 -17.43
CA LEU A 37 5.36 -22.63 -17.33
C LEU A 37 5.99 -22.81 -15.94
N ILE A 38 5.14 -22.96 -14.93
CA ILE A 38 5.53 -23.14 -13.53
C ILE A 38 5.34 -24.61 -13.13
N ALA A 39 6.40 -25.22 -12.60
CA ALA A 39 6.34 -26.59 -12.09
C ALA A 39 5.24 -26.73 -11.03
N GLY A 40 4.43 -27.80 -11.11
CA GLY A 40 3.27 -27.97 -10.23
C GLY A 40 3.61 -28.09 -8.74
N LYS A 41 4.85 -28.47 -8.40
CA LYS A 41 5.36 -28.45 -7.02
C LYS A 41 5.41 -27.02 -6.47
N ILE A 42 5.85 -26.05 -7.28
CA ILE A 42 5.97 -24.63 -6.93
C ILE A 42 4.59 -24.04 -6.68
N LYS A 43 3.59 -24.36 -7.52
CA LYS A 43 2.19 -23.94 -7.31
C LYS A 43 1.59 -24.48 -6.00
N LYS A 44 2.15 -25.58 -5.46
CA LYS A 44 1.74 -26.23 -4.21
C LYS A 44 2.64 -25.86 -3.03
N GLU A 45 3.68 -25.05 -3.26
CA GLU A 45 4.47 -24.53 -2.16
C GLU A 45 3.61 -23.66 -1.26
N CYS A 46 3.83 -23.81 0.03
CA CYS A 46 3.07 -23.10 1.05
C CYS A 46 3.19 -21.59 0.78
N ASP A 47 2.04 -20.90 0.84
CA ASP A 47 1.93 -19.44 0.86
C ASP A 47 2.46 -18.69 -0.37
N ILE A 48 2.90 -19.34 -1.45
CA ILE A 48 3.41 -18.61 -2.63
C ILE A 48 2.36 -17.66 -3.23
N GLN A 49 1.07 -17.99 -3.08
CA GLN A 49 -0.05 -17.14 -3.51
C GLN A 49 -0.23 -15.87 -2.66
N ASP A 50 0.34 -15.86 -1.45
CA ASP A 50 0.13 -14.83 -0.44
C ASP A 50 1.40 -14.03 -0.16
N GLN A 51 2.58 -14.62 -0.32
CA GLN A 51 3.88 -14.02 0.02
C GLN A 51 4.11 -12.67 -0.65
N LEU A 52 3.80 -12.54 -1.94
CA LEU A 52 3.98 -11.28 -2.66
C LEU A 52 3.03 -10.19 -2.12
N ALA A 53 1.77 -10.55 -1.84
CA ALA A 53 0.80 -9.62 -1.27
C ALA A 53 1.25 -9.19 0.14
N GLN A 54 1.66 -10.13 0.99
CA GLN A 54 2.18 -9.84 2.33
C GLN A 54 3.39 -8.91 2.28
N PHE A 55 4.36 -9.22 1.42
CA PHE A 55 5.56 -8.39 1.25
C PHE A 55 5.20 -6.96 0.83
N ILE A 56 4.29 -6.77 -0.12
CA ILE A 56 3.88 -5.43 -0.56
C ILE A 56 3.24 -4.64 0.59
N ALA A 57 2.37 -5.30 1.38
CA ALA A 57 1.72 -4.66 2.51
C ALA A 57 2.70 -4.29 3.63
N GLU A 58 3.64 -5.18 3.95
CA GLU A 58 4.69 -4.95 4.93
C GLU A 58 5.62 -3.81 4.49
N TYR A 59 6.12 -3.87 3.25
CA TYR A 59 6.99 -2.84 2.66
C TYR A 59 6.30 -1.46 2.63
N GLY A 60 5.05 -1.40 2.17
CA GLY A 60 4.28 -0.15 2.14
C GLY A 60 4.08 0.46 3.54
N ARG A 61 3.76 -0.38 4.51
CA ARG A 61 3.52 0.06 5.90
C ARG A 61 4.81 0.52 6.58
N GLU A 62 5.88 -0.26 6.47
CA GLU A 62 7.11 -0.07 7.25
C GLU A 62 8.00 1.02 6.68
N ASP A 63 8.14 1.09 5.35
CA ASP A 63 9.08 2.01 4.71
C ASP A 63 8.43 3.30 4.24
N HIS A 64 7.11 3.30 3.97
CA HIS A 64 6.42 4.41 3.31
C HIS A 64 5.19 4.94 4.04
N GLN A 65 4.82 4.34 5.19
CA GLN A 65 3.61 4.71 5.95
C GLN A 65 2.33 4.66 5.08
N LEU A 66 2.25 3.70 4.15
CA LEU A 66 1.10 3.46 3.28
C LEU A 66 0.20 2.37 3.85
N ASP A 67 -1.12 2.57 3.82
CA ASP A 67 -2.11 1.52 4.06
C ASP A 67 -2.44 0.81 2.74
N VAL A 68 -1.93 -0.41 2.56
CA VAL A 68 -2.20 -1.21 1.36
C VAL A 68 -3.45 -2.06 1.58
N ARG A 69 -4.46 -1.86 0.72
CA ARG A 69 -5.70 -2.64 0.72
C ARG A 69 -5.81 -3.50 -0.52
N PHE A 70 -6.05 -4.79 -0.32
CA PHE A 70 -6.26 -5.74 -1.41
C PHE A 70 -7.73 -5.81 -1.80
N ALA A 71 -7.99 -5.76 -3.09
CA ALA A 71 -9.28 -6.04 -3.70
C ALA A 71 -9.16 -7.20 -4.71
N ASN A 72 -10.28 -7.82 -5.08
CA ASN A 72 -10.30 -8.86 -6.12
C ASN A 72 -10.01 -8.30 -7.51
N SER A 73 -10.36 -7.03 -7.73
CA SER A 73 -10.06 -6.25 -8.93
C SER A 73 -10.12 -4.77 -8.55
N VAL A 74 -9.44 -3.93 -9.31
CA VAL A 74 -9.51 -2.47 -9.17
C VAL A 74 -9.94 -1.85 -10.48
N ALA A 75 -10.80 -0.84 -10.43
CA ALA A 75 -11.09 -0.01 -11.58
C ALA A 75 -10.07 1.13 -11.61
N VAL A 76 -9.41 1.35 -12.75
CA VAL A 76 -8.36 2.38 -12.91
C VAL A 76 -8.87 3.81 -12.68
N ASP A 77 -10.19 4.00 -12.72
CA ASP A 77 -10.90 5.26 -12.49
C ASP A 77 -11.55 5.34 -11.09
N ALA A 78 -11.31 4.37 -10.21
CA ALA A 78 -11.83 4.41 -8.84
C ALA A 78 -11.20 5.56 -8.04
N ALA A 79 -11.97 6.11 -7.10
CA ALA A 79 -11.51 7.20 -6.26
C ALA A 79 -10.35 6.79 -5.34
N GLY A 80 -9.38 7.67 -5.16
CA GLY A 80 -8.19 7.45 -4.33
C GLY A 80 -6.97 7.01 -5.14
N LEU A 81 -5.97 6.45 -4.46
CA LEU A 81 -4.81 5.87 -5.12
C LEU A 81 -5.09 4.41 -5.46
N VAL A 82 -5.00 4.10 -6.74
CA VAL A 82 -5.20 2.76 -7.29
C VAL A 82 -3.96 2.36 -8.07
N LEU A 83 -3.47 1.15 -7.83
CA LEU A 83 -2.39 0.56 -8.62
C LEU A 83 -2.91 -0.72 -9.27
N ASP A 84 -2.89 -0.75 -10.60
CA ASP A 84 -3.22 -1.94 -11.39
C ASP A 84 -1.94 -2.73 -11.71
N ILE A 85 -1.84 -3.97 -11.23
CA ILE A 85 -0.63 -4.81 -11.29
C ILE A 85 -0.91 -6.06 -12.13
N HIS A 86 -0.05 -6.32 -13.12
CA HIS A 86 -0.16 -7.48 -14.01
C HIS A 86 1.18 -8.21 -14.11
N ILE A 87 1.19 -9.49 -13.75
CA ILE A 87 2.32 -10.40 -14.04
C ILE A 87 2.00 -11.10 -15.36
N LYS A 88 2.72 -10.70 -16.43
CA LYS A 88 2.46 -11.19 -17.79
C LYS A 88 3.18 -12.48 -18.16
N ASP A 89 4.27 -12.79 -17.46
CA ASP A 89 5.05 -14.01 -17.68
C ASP A 89 5.82 -14.35 -16.41
N ALA A 90 6.04 -15.65 -16.19
CA ALA A 90 6.87 -16.19 -15.11
C ALA A 90 7.38 -17.58 -15.51
N VAL A 91 8.67 -17.85 -15.31
CA VAL A 91 9.30 -19.15 -15.59
C VAL A 91 9.99 -19.65 -14.33
N SER A 92 9.78 -20.93 -14.00
CA SER A 92 10.45 -21.61 -12.89
C SER A 92 10.90 -23.00 -13.34
N GLU A 93 12.22 -23.23 -13.36
CA GLU A 93 12.83 -24.49 -13.80
C GLU A 93 13.00 -25.52 -12.67
N GLY A 94 12.47 -25.21 -11.48
CA GLY A 94 12.39 -26.11 -10.35
C GLY A 94 13.54 -26.04 -9.36
#